data_AF-A0A8M1GZJ8-F1
#
_entry.id   AF-A0A8M1GZJ8-F1
#
_cell.length_a   1.000
_cell.length_b   1.000
_cell.length_c   1.000
_cell.angle_alpha   90.00
_cell.angle_beta   90.00
_cell.angle_gamma   90.00
#
_symmetry.space_group_name_H-M   'P 1'
#
loop_
_entity.id
_entity.type
_entity.pdbx_description
1 polymer ?
#
loop_
_entity_poly.entity_id
_entity_poly.type
_entity_poly.pdbx_seq_one_letter_code
_entity_poly.pdbx_strand_id
1 'polypeptide(L)'
;MSLLIIEAFYGGSHKQLVDLLQEELEDCVLYTLPAKKWHWRARTSALYFSQNIPISEQYRILFASSVLNLTELAALRPDLGKLKKILYFHENQLVYPVKKCQERDFQYGYNQILSCLVADVVVFNSVFNMESFLTSIGKFMKLIPDHRPKDLEGIIRPKCQVIYFPIRFPDVSRFMPKHKTAHLQKILSLKGNGGIAPSMALPFQQEQKGSENLLKNSNSESEPCNVVPRENLGSSLTQESDWRTCNSSDNSSSHHRENTQNRTFNPRDILGGADDPQRPLHIVWPHRWEHDKDPESFFKVLMHLKDLGLNFHVSVLGETFTDVPALSFQEPPSTVQLSEHCLDRSGLRIDVFSESKKALGSSVIHWGYLPSKDDYFQVLCMADVVISTAKHEFFGVAI
;
A
#
# COMPACT_ATOMS: atom_id res chain seq x y z
N MET A 1 25.17 6.16 -15.38
CA MET A 1 24.68 5.00 -16.17
C MET A 1 23.17 4.92 -15.95
N SER A 2 22.35 5.20 -16.97
CA SER A 2 20.99 5.60 -16.67
C SER A 2 20.02 4.44 -16.47
N LEU A 3 19.17 4.61 -15.44
CA LEU A 3 18.04 3.75 -15.10
C LEU A 3 16.78 4.29 -15.78
N LEU A 4 16.27 3.57 -16.77
CA LEU A 4 15.03 3.90 -17.45
C LEU A 4 13.84 3.37 -16.63
N ILE A 5 13.08 4.25 -16.01
CA ILE A 5 11.87 3.91 -15.24
C ILE A 5 10.64 4.13 -16.12
N ILE A 6 9.80 3.10 -16.27
CA ILE A 6 8.58 3.13 -17.08
C ILE A 6 7.37 2.73 -16.24
N GLU A 7 6.52 3.70 -15.90
CA GLU A 7 5.32 3.47 -15.09
C GLU A 7 4.04 3.71 -15.90
N ALA A 8 3.34 2.63 -16.25
CA ALA A 8 2.08 2.66 -16.97
C ALA A 8 0.89 3.20 -16.14
N PHE A 9 0.99 3.20 -14.81
CA PHE A 9 -0.06 3.63 -13.88
C PHE A 9 0.48 4.50 -12.74
N TYR A 10 0.96 5.70 -13.06
CA TYR A 10 1.60 6.59 -12.10
C TYR A 10 0.59 7.28 -11.18
N GLY A 11 0.40 6.69 -9.99
CA GLY A 11 -0.46 7.16 -8.90
C GLY A 11 -0.47 6.18 -7.72
N GLY A 12 -0.99 6.59 -6.55
CA GLY A 12 -1.06 5.71 -5.37
C GLY A 12 0.31 5.11 -4.98
N SER A 13 0.34 3.81 -4.70
CA SER A 13 1.55 3.08 -4.33
C SER A 13 2.60 3.02 -5.46
N HIS A 14 2.18 3.01 -6.73
CA HIS A 14 3.08 3.10 -7.88
C HIS A 14 3.85 4.41 -7.88
N LYS A 15 3.14 5.54 -7.71
CA LYS A 15 3.79 6.86 -7.61
C LYS A 15 4.76 6.90 -6.43
N GLN A 16 4.35 6.45 -5.24
CA GLN A 16 5.23 6.42 -4.05
C GLN A 16 6.53 5.63 -4.29
N LEU A 17 6.46 4.47 -4.97
CA LEU A 17 7.66 3.69 -5.29
C LEU A 17 8.55 4.38 -6.32
N VAL A 18 7.96 4.93 -7.38
CA VAL A 18 8.69 5.63 -8.45
C VAL A 18 9.33 6.93 -7.94
N ASP A 19 8.62 7.71 -7.12
CA ASP A 19 9.15 8.90 -6.44
C ASP A 19 10.38 8.54 -5.61
N LEU A 20 10.27 7.52 -4.76
CA LEU A 20 11.37 7.05 -3.92
C LEU A 20 12.56 6.58 -4.76
N LEU A 21 12.33 5.80 -5.81
CA LEU A 21 13.41 5.34 -6.70
C LEU A 21 14.11 6.51 -7.41
N GLN A 22 13.40 7.60 -7.71
CA GLN A 22 13.98 8.81 -8.30
C GLN A 22 14.67 9.72 -7.26
N GLU A 23 14.25 9.69 -6.00
CA GLU A 23 14.88 10.45 -4.90
C GLU A 23 16.15 9.77 -4.37
N GLU A 24 16.17 8.43 -4.29
CA GLU A 24 17.26 7.66 -3.66
C GLU A 24 18.29 7.12 -4.69
N LEU A 25 18.05 7.24 -6.00
CA LEU A 25 18.96 6.77 -7.07
C LEU A 25 19.31 7.86 -8.09
N GLU A 26 20.60 8.03 -8.34
CA GLU A 26 21.13 8.95 -9.36
C GLU A 26 20.91 8.42 -10.79
N ASP A 27 20.90 9.33 -11.78
CA ASP A 27 20.79 9.04 -13.22
C ASP A 27 19.51 8.26 -13.64
N CYS A 28 18.40 8.53 -12.95
CA CYS A 28 17.07 8.05 -13.32
C CYS A 28 16.44 8.87 -14.46
N VAL A 29 15.91 8.18 -15.48
CA VAL A 29 15.10 8.78 -16.55
C VAL A 29 13.71 8.17 -16.51
N LEU A 30 12.70 8.99 -16.20
CA LEU A 30 11.34 8.54 -15.92
C LEU A 30 10.36 8.85 -17.06
N TYR A 31 9.60 7.83 -17.49
CA TYR A 31 8.43 7.95 -18.36
C TYR A 31 7.18 7.40 -17.66
N THR A 32 6.10 8.20 -17.63
CA THR A 32 4.87 7.86 -16.90
C THR A 32 3.62 7.99 -17.75
N LEU A 33 2.58 7.24 -17.37
CA LEU A 33 1.21 7.46 -17.80
C LEU A 33 0.30 7.71 -16.58
N PRO A 34 -0.59 8.71 -16.59
CA PRO A 34 -1.45 9.01 -15.44
C PRO A 34 -2.30 7.81 -14.98
N ALA A 35 -2.40 7.61 -13.67
CA ALA A 35 -3.22 6.59 -13.01
C ALA A 35 -4.75 6.83 -13.18
N LYS A 36 -5.23 6.65 -14.41
CA LYS A 36 -6.65 6.66 -14.80
C LYS A 36 -6.86 5.55 -15.82
N LYS A 37 -8.02 4.87 -15.76
CA LYS A 37 -8.40 3.77 -16.66
C LYS A 37 -7.34 2.65 -16.73
N TRP A 38 -6.97 2.04 -15.60
CA TRP A 38 -5.90 1.02 -15.51
C TRP A 38 -6.06 -0.10 -16.55
N HIS A 39 -7.29 -0.55 -16.80
CA HIS A 39 -7.68 -1.52 -17.83
C HIS A 39 -7.11 -1.22 -19.24
N TRP A 40 -6.95 0.06 -19.58
CA TRP A 40 -6.35 0.51 -20.84
C TRP A 40 -4.83 0.59 -20.73
N ARG A 41 -4.29 1.05 -19.59
CA ARG A 41 -2.84 1.07 -19.32
C ARG A 41 -2.22 -0.31 -19.51
N ALA A 42 -2.89 -1.35 -19.00
CA ALA A 42 -2.44 -2.74 -19.12
C ALA A 42 -2.56 -3.37 -20.52
N ARG A 43 -3.13 -2.65 -21.51
CA ARG A 43 -3.25 -3.13 -22.92
C ARG A 43 -2.59 -2.22 -23.96
N THR A 44 -2.34 -0.94 -23.67
CA THR A 44 -1.85 0.03 -24.69
C THR A 44 -0.62 0.83 -24.28
N SER A 45 -0.16 0.72 -23.03
CA SER A 45 1.03 1.45 -22.55
C SER A 45 2.31 1.08 -23.32
N ALA A 46 2.49 -0.19 -23.68
CA ALA A 46 3.67 -0.67 -24.43
C ALA A 46 3.81 0.03 -25.79
N LEU A 47 2.72 0.11 -26.57
CA LEU A 47 2.67 0.81 -27.86
C LEU A 47 2.90 2.33 -27.71
N TYR A 48 2.35 2.93 -26.65
CA TYR A 48 2.59 4.34 -26.36
C TYR A 48 4.08 4.60 -26.05
N PHE A 49 4.68 3.83 -25.14
CA PHE A 49 6.08 3.99 -24.75
C PHE A 49 7.05 3.63 -25.88
N SER A 50 6.73 2.66 -26.76
CA SER A 50 7.59 2.34 -27.91
C SER A 50 7.75 3.51 -28.88
N GLN A 51 6.74 4.39 -28.97
CA GLN A 51 6.76 5.62 -29.78
C GLN A 51 7.33 6.84 -29.06
N ASN A 52 7.14 6.95 -27.74
CA ASN A 52 7.42 8.19 -26.98
C ASN A 52 8.75 8.17 -26.20
N ILE A 53 9.35 7.01 -25.94
CA ILE A 53 10.68 6.92 -25.33
C ILE A 53 11.75 7.08 -26.43
N PRO A 54 12.66 8.06 -26.37
CA PRO A 54 13.71 8.23 -27.37
C PRO A 54 14.71 7.06 -27.34
N ILE A 55 15.44 6.87 -28.44
CA ILE A 55 16.59 5.96 -28.46
C ILE A 55 17.75 6.66 -27.72
N SER A 56 18.37 5.97 -26.76
CA SER A 56 19.58 6.45 -26.07
C SER A 56 20.54 5.30 -25.78
N GLU A 57 21.82 5.53 -26.04
CA GLU A 57 22.90 4.59 -25.70
C GLU A 57 23.34 4.67 -24.24
N GLN A 58 22.74 5.54 -23.42
CA GLN A 58 23.05 5.68 -22.00
C GLN A 58 22.30 4.67 -21.13
N TYR A 59 21.08 4.27 -21.54
CA TYR A 59 20.25 3.34 -20.78
C TYR A 59 20.97 1.99 -20.60
N ARG A 60 20.93 1.43 -19.39
CA ARG A 60 21.47 0.08 -19.09
C ARG A 60 20.49 -0.82 -18.37
N ILE A 61 19.61 -0.24 -17.56
CA ILE A 61 18.58 -0.95 -16.80
C ILE A 61 17.22 -0.35 -17.18
N LEU A 62 16.22 -1.21 -17.35
CA LEU A 62 14.81 -0.85 -17.52
C LEU A 62 14.04 -1.37 -16.31
N PHE A 63 13.46 -0.48 -15.53
CA PHE A 63 12.53 -0.80 -14.45
C PHE A 63 11.09 -0.51 -14.89
N ALA A 64 10.16 -1.43 -14.64
CA ALA A 64 8.75 -1.23 -14.90
C ALA A 64 7.86 -1.92 -13.87
N SER A 65 6.62 -1.43 -13.71
CA SER A 65 5.59 -2.12 -12.93
C SER A 65 4.91 -3.25 -13.70
N SER A 66 4.32 -4.20 -12.99
CA SER A 66 3.53 -5.32 -13.53
C SER A 66 2.23 -4.92 -14.24
N VAL A 67 1.98 -3.61 -14.43
CA VAL A 67 0.90 -3.07 -15.28
C VAL A 67 1.36 -2.87 -16.72
N LEU A 68 2.66 -2.67 -16.97
CA LEU A 68 3.21 -2.59 -18.33
C LEU A 68 3.29 -4.00 -18.95
N ASN A 69 2.81 -4.18 -20.19
CA ASN A 69 3.19 -5.36 -20.97
C ASN A 69 4.62 -5.19 -21.47
N LEU A 70 5.58 -5.63 -20.65
CA LEU A 70 7.01 -5.54 -20.93
C LEU A 70 7.40 -6.36 -22.18
N THR A 71 6.64 -7.41 -22.50
CA THR A 71 6.88 -8.26 -23.68
C THR A 71 6.60 -7.53 -24.98
N GLU A 72 5.46 -6.85 -25.07
CA GLU A 72 5.13 -6.00 -26.21
C GLU A 72 6.18 -4.89 -26.39
N LEU A 73 6.56 -4.21 -25.31
CA LEU A 73 7.56 -3.13 -25.39
C LEU A 73 8.93 -3.66 -25.83
N ALA A 74 9.43 -4.75 -25.24
CA ALA A 74 10.72 -5.33 -25.59
C ALA A 74 10.77 -5.87 -27.03
N ALA A 75 9.64 -6.39 -27.56
CA ALA A 75 9.53 -6.83 -28.95
C ALA A 75 9.45 -5.65 -29.94
N LEU A 76 8.70 -4.59 -29.60
CA LEU A 76 8.59 -3.37 -30.42
C LEU A 76 9.87 -2.52 -30.37
N ARG A 77 10.70 -2.66 -29.33
CA ARG A 77 11.93 -1.90 -29.12
C ARG A 77 13.10 -2.82 -28.73
N PRO A 78 13.77 -3.45 -29.71
CA PRO A 78 14.96 -4.28 -29.45
C PRO A 78 16.10 -3.54 -28.74
N ASP A 79 16.19 -2.21 -28.91
CA ASP A 79 17.12 -1.33 -28.20
C ASP A 79 16.81 -1.18 -26.70
N LEU A 80 15.55 -1.41 -26.30
CA LEU A 80 15.13 -1.51 -24.90
C LEU A 80 15.13 -2.97 -24.41
N GLY A 81 14.82 -3.94 -25.28
CA GLY A 81 14.83 -5.38 -24.97
C GLY A 81 16.21 -5.90 -24.53
N LYS A 82 17.30 -5.31 -25.06
CA LYS A 82 18.69 -5.62 -24.67
C LYS A 82 19.12 -5.09 -23.28
N LEU A 83 18.32 -4.23 -22.63
CA LEU A 83 18.63 -3.68 -21.31
C LEU A 83 18.43 -4.73 -20.21
N LYS A 84 19.00 -4.54 -19.02
CA LYS A 84 18.64 -5.39 -17.86
C LYS A 84 17.25 -4.99 -17.35
N LYS A 85 16.30 -5.91 -17.41
CA LYS A 85 14.86 -5.69 -17.19
C LYS A 85 14.45 -6.12 -15.79
N ILE A 86 13.97 -5.18 -14.99
CA ILE A 86 13.45 -5.39 -13.64
C ILE A 86 11.94 -5.11 -13.66
N LEU A 87 11.13 -6.10 -13.26
CA LEU A 87 9.66 -6.01 -13.28
C LEU A 87 9.12 -6.09 -11.84
N TYR A 88 8.45 -5.04 -11.36
CA TYR A 88 7.97 -4.95 -9.97
C TYR A 88 6.44 -5.15 -9.86
N PHE A 89 6.02 -6.07 -8.98
CA PHE A 89 4.63 -6.41 -8.72
C PHE A 89 4.07 -5.69 -7.50
N HIS A 90 3.16 -4.76 -7.74
CA HIS A 90 2.24 -4.17 -6.75
C HIS A 90 1.11 -5.15 -6.42
N GLU A 91 0.52 -5.75 -7.45
CA GLU A 91 -0.46 -6.82 -7.35
C GLU A 91 -0.29 -7.82 -8.50
N ASN A 92 -0.80 -9.04 -8.31
CA ASN A 92 -0.87 -10.04 -9.38
C ASN A 92 -2.32 -10.38 -9.77
N GLN A 93 -2.55 -10.44 -11.07
CA GLN A 93 -3.88 -10.58 -11.68
C GLN A 93 -4.35 -12.03 -11.75
N LEU A 94 -3.53 -13.01 -11.32
CA LEU A 94 -3.89 -14.43 -11.25
C LEU A 94 -4.74 -14.75 -10.01
N VAL A 95 -4.56 -13.99 -8.93
CA VAL A 95 -5.35 -14.14 -7.69
C VAL A 95 -6.06 -12.86 -7.24
N TYR A 96 -5.91 -11.73 -7.95
CA TYR A 96 -6.60 -10.46 -7.63
C TYR A 96 -8.12 -10.67 -7.36
N PRO A 97 -8.67 -10.15 -6.26
CA PRO A 97 -10.06 -10.41 -5.87
C PRO A 97 -11.06 -9.85 -6.89
N VAL A 98 -12.01 -10.69 -7.31
CA VAL A 98 -13.15 -10.35 -8.17
C VAL A 98 -14.42 -10.95 -7.55
N LYS A 99 -15.59 -10.33 -7.78
CA LYS A 99 -16.86 -10.79 -7.17
C LYS A 99 -17.31 -12.12 -7.76
N LYS A 100 -17.09 -12.35 -9.06
CA LYS A 100 -17.18 -13.66 -9.71
C LYS A 100 -15.91 -13.94 -10.49
N CYS A 101 -15.39 -15.17 -10.42
CA CYS A 101 -14.18 -15.55 -11.15
C CYS A 101 -14.29 -15.39 -12.68
N GLN A 102 -15.52 -15.41 -13.22
CA GLN A 102 -15.84 -15.19 -14.64
C GLN A 102 -15.68 -13.72 -15.08
N GLU A 103 -15.66 -12.76 -14.14
CA GLU A 103 -15.48 -11.32 -14.42
C GLU A 103 -14.00 -10.94 -14.62
N ARG A 104 -13.06 -11.88 -14.40
CA ARG A 104 -11.62 -11.65 -14.54
C ARG A 104 -11.18 -11.81 -16.00
N ASP A 105 -10.77 -10.73 -16.63
CA ASP A 105 -10.20 -10.74 -17.97
C ASP A 105 -8.86 -11.51 -18.00
N PHE A 106 -8.77 -12.49 -18.89
CA PHE A 106 -7.60 -13.35 -19.05
C PHE A 106 -6.34 -12.59 -19.52
N GLN A 107 -6.49 -11.50 -20.29
CA GLN A 107 -5.34 -10.79 -20.85
C GLN A 107 -4.44 -10.18 -19.76
N TYR A 108 -4.98 -9.72 -18.63
CA TYR A 108 -4.14 -9.10 -17.59
C TYR A 108 -3.21 -10.09 -16.90
N GLY A 109 -3.72 -11.28 -16.54
CA GLY A 109 -2.87 -12.35 -16.00
C GLY A 109 -1.88 -12.89 -17.04
N TYR A 110 -2.30 -12.99 -18.30
CA TYR A 110 -1.46 -13.42 -19.42
C TYR A 110 -0.32 -12.43 -19.69
N ASN A 111 -0.60 -11.14 -19.75
CA ASN A 111 0.39 -10.07 -19.95
C ASN A 111 1.42 -10.06 -18.81
N GLN A 112 1.02 -10.30 -17.56
CA GLN A 112 1.95 -10.43 -16.43
C GLN A 112 2.86 -11.66 -16.56
N ILE A 113 2.31 -12.82 -16.92
CA ILE A 113 3.10 -14.04 -17.14
C ILE A 113 4.12 -13.84 -18.28
N LEU A 114 3.71 -13.31 -19.43
CA LEU A 114 4.63 -13.01 -20.53
C LEU A 114 5.73 -12.03 -20.08
N SER A 115 5.36 -10.96 -19.36
CA SER A 115 6.32 -9.96 -18.87
C SER A 115 7.38 -10.57 -17.94
N CYS A 116 7.03 -11.57 -17.13
CA CYS A 116 7.98 -12.34 -16.33
C CYS A 116 8.91 -13.25 -17.18
N LEU A 117 8.47 -13.73 -18.34
CA LEU A 117 9.31 -14.51 -19.25
C LEU A 117 10.40 -13.64 -19.91
N VAL A 118 10.10 -12.38 -20.24
CA VAL A 118 11.10 -11.45 -20.80
C VAL A 118 11.91 -10.68 -19.75
N ALA A 119 11.43 -10.52 -18.51
CA ALA A 119 12.19 -9.86 -17.45
C ALA A 119 13.47 -10.65 -17.08
N ASP A 120 14.51 -9.96 -16.64
CA ASP A 120 15.73 -10.58 -16.11
C ASP A 120 15.63 -10.78 -14.58
N VAL A 121 14.90 -9.88 -13.90
CA VAL A 121 14.56 -9.97 -12.46
C VAL A 121 13.07 -9.63 -12.28
N VAL A 122 12.36 -10.42 -11.48
CA VAL A 122 10.96 -10.19 -11.11
C VAL A 122 10.88 -9.94 -9.60
N VAL A 123 10.36 -8.78 -9.20
CA VAL A 123 10.30 -8.33 -7.81
C VAL A 123 8.85 -8.32 -7.33
N PHE A 124 8.59 -8.90 -6.16
CA PHE A 124 7.27 -8.87 -5.51
C PHE A 124 7.34 -8.10 -4.19
N ASN A 125 6.30 -7.31 -3.92
CA ASN A 125 6.12 -6.57 -2.65
C ASN A 125 5.90 -7.46 -1.41
N SER A 126 5.63 -8.75 -1.57
CA SER A 126 5.52 -9.72 -0.47
C SER A 126 5.69 -11.17 -0.95
N VAL A 127 6.02 -12.07 0.00
CA VAL A 127 6.04 -13.53 -0.21
C VAL A 127 4.67 -14.03 -0.67
N PHE A 128 3.58 -13.49 -0.10
CA PHE A 128 2.21 -13.86 -0.50
C PHE A 128 1.93 -13.51 -1.96
N ASN A 129 2.31 -12.30 -2.42
CA ASN A 129 2.12 -11.91 -3.82
C ASN A 129 2.91 -12.84 -4.77
N MET A 130 4.17 -13.16 -4.42
CA MET A 130 5.03 -14.06 -5.20
C MET A 130 4.46 -15.48 -5.30
N GLU A 131 4.19 -16.13 -4.16
CA GLU A 131 3.75 -17.53 -4.15
C GLU A 131 2.33 -17.71 -4.70
N SER A 132 1.43 -16.76 -4.43
CA SER A 132 0.06 -16.80 -4.96
C SER A 132 0.02 -16.58 -6.48
N PHE A 133 0.94 -15.80 -7.05
CA PHE A 133 1.15 -15.72 -8.50
C PHE A 133 1.67 -17.05 -9.05
N LEU A 134 2.86 -17.48 -8.59
CA LEU A 134 3.60 -18.64 -9.13
C LEU A 134 2.75 -19.91 -9.12
N THR A 135 2.23 -20.30 -7.96
CA THR A 135 1.42 -21.53 -7.78
C THR A 135 0.05 -21.47 -8.49
N SER A 136 -0.36 -20.29 -8.98
CA SER A 136 -1.58 -20.12 -9.76
C SER A 136 -1.35 -20.18 -11.28
N ILE A 137 -0.11 -20.05 -11.79
CA ILE A 137 0.17 -20.07 -13.23
C ILE A 137 -0.35 -21.36 -13.88
N GLY A 138 -0.06 -22.52 -13.26
CA GLY A 138 -0.53 -23.83 -13.74
C GLY A 138 -2.04 -24.07 -13.65
N LYS A 139 -2.77 -23.27 -12.85
CA LYS A 139 -4.24 -23.25 -12.82
C LYS A 139 -4.78 -22.31 -13.91
N PHE A 140 -4.18 -21.13 -14.03
CA PHE A 140 -4.56 -20.07 -14.97
C PHE A 140 -4.39 -20.51 -16.44
N MET A 141 -3.30 -21.21 -16.77
CA MET A 141 -3.09 -21.78 -18.12
C MET A 141 -4.15 -22.82 -18.53
N LYS A 142 -4.94 -23.38 -17.60
CA LYS A 142 -6.05 -24.31 -17.94
C LYS A 142 -7.25 -23.60 -18.57
N LEU A 143 -7.31 -22.26 -18.49
CA LEU A 143 -8.34 -21.45 -19.15
C LEU A 143 -8.13 -21.37 -20.68
N ILE A 144 -6.90 -21.59 -21.16
CA ILE A 144 -6.63 -21.72 -22.60
C ILE A 144 -7.27 -23.05 -23.07
N PRO A 145 -8.05 -23.08 -24.17
CA PRO A 145 -8.73 -24.30 -24.60
C PRO A 145 -7.78 -25.47 -24.93
N ASP A 146 -6.72 -25.21 -25.70
CA ASP A 146 -5.76 -26.21 -26.19
C ASP A 146 -4.33 -25.63 -26.23
N HIS A 147 -3.33 -26.44 -26.63
CA HIS A 147 -1.91 -26.07 -26.80
C HIS A 147 -1.29 -25.35 -25.57
N ARG A 148 -1.73 -25.74 -24.37
CA ARG A 148 -1.36 -25.12 -23.10
C ARG A 148 0.16 -25.16 -22.85
N PRO A 149 0.81 -24.01 -22.60
CA PRO A 149 2.18 -23.97 -22.13
C PRO A 149 2.39 -24.76 -20.83
N LYS A 150 3.60 -25.29 -20.64
CA LYS A 150 4.00 -26.09 -19.48
C LYS A 150 5.23 -25.45 -18.83
N ASP A 151 5.44 -25.78 -17.56
CA ASP A 151 6.61 -25.41 -16.74
C ASP A 151 6.96 -23.90 -16.68
N LEU A 152 5.97 -23.03 -16.94
CA LEU A 152 6.15 -21.58 -16.82
C LEU A 152 6.54 -21.15 -15.40
N GLU A 153 6.12 -21.89 -14.37
CA GLU A 153 6.56 -21.65 -12.99
C GLU A 153 8.07 -21.93 -12.82
N GLY A 154 8.58 -23.06 -13.33
CA GLY A 154 10.00 -23.41 -13.27
C GLY A 154 10.90 -22.41 -14.03
N ILE A 155 10.38 -21.80 -15.10
CA ILE A 155 11.08 -20.77 -15.88
C ILE A 155 11.08 -19.40 -15.17
N ILE A 156 10.00 -19.05 -14.46
CA ILE A 156 9.85 -17.72 -13.85
C ILE A 156 10.42 -17.68 -12.42
N ARG A 157 10.15 -18.70 -11.60
CA ARG A 157 10.52 -18.76 -10.16
C ARG A 157 12.01 -18.46 -9.87
N PRO A 158 13.01 -18.92 -10.67
CA PRO A 158 14.42 -18.59 -10.44
C PRO A 158 14.78 -17.10 -10.61
N LYS A 159 13.91 -16.31 -11.24
CA LYS A 159 14.07 -14.86 -11.41
C LYS A 159 13.39 -14.05 -10.30
N CYS A 160 12.61 -14.70 -9.43
CA CYS A 160 11.75 -14.04 -8.47
C CYS A 160 12.48 -13.70 -7.17
N GLN A 161 12.30 -12.47 -6.71
CA GLN A 161 12.77 -12.00 -5.41
C GLN A 161 11.68 -11.19 -4.70
N VAL A 162 11.66 -11.24 -3.37
CA VAL A 162 10.77 -10.40 -2.56
C VAL A 162 11.54 -9.19 -2.06
N ILE A 163 11.05 -8.00 -2.39
CA ILE A 163 11.49 -6.74 -1.78
C ILE A 163 10.23 -6.05 -1.31
N TYR A 164 10.06 -5.96 0.01
CA TYR A 164 8.87 -5.39 0.61
C TYR A 164 8.65 -3.93 0.19
N PHE A 165 7.38 -3.54 0.06
CA PHE A 165 7.04 -2.19 -0.38
C PHE A 165 7.57 -1.13 0.60
N PRO A 166 8.29 -0.09 0.14
CA PRO A 166 8.95 0.85 1.03
C PRO A 166 7.96 1.85 1.65
N ILE A 167 7.77 1.72 2.96
CA ILE A 167 6.90 2.59 3.76
C ILE A 167 7.76 3.70 4.38
N ARG A 168 7.51 4.95 4.00
CA ARG A 168 7.97 6.12 4.77
C ARG A 168 7.01 6.34 5.94
N PHE A 169 7.39 5.86 7.12
CA PHE A 169 6.59 5.99 8.34
C PHE A 169 6.50 7.48 8.77
N PRO A 170 5.30 8.02 9.01
CA PRO A 170 5.13 9.38 9.52
C PRO A 170 5.49 9.46 11.01
N ASP A 171 5.90 10.64 11.50
CA ASP A 171 6.06 10.85 12.94
C ASP A 171 4.69 10.90 13.64
N VAL A 172 4.39 9.82 14.36
CA VAL A 172 3.18 9.67 15.18
C VAL A 172 3.44 9.87 16.68
N SER A 173 4.65 10.24 17.10
CA SER A 173 5.05 10.38 18.52
C SER A 173 4.10 11.30 19.31
N ARG A 174 3.66 12.39 18.68
CA ARG A 174 2.67 13.36 19.19
C ARG A 174 1.29 12.76 19.51
N PHE A 175 0.96 11.59 18.98
CA PHE A 175 -0.29 10.88 19.24
C PHE A 175 -0.15 9.72 20.23
N MET A 176 1.08 9.25 20.51
CA MET A 176 1.30 8.05 21.31
C MET A 176 0.96 8.27 22.80
N PRO A 177 0.13 7.39 23.41
CA PRO A 177 -0.05 7.35 24.86
C PRO A 177 1.26 7.13 25.62
N LYS A 178 1.39 7.73 26.81
CA LYS A 178 2.63 7.69 27.62
C LYS A 178 3.12 6.26 27.87
N HIS A 179 2.21 5.34 28.22
CA HIS A 179 2.56 3.93 28.42
C HIS A 179 3.11 3.26 27.15
N LYS A 180 2.58 3.57 25.95
CA LYS A 180 3.10 3.04 24.67
C LYS A 180 4.45 3.66 24.32
N THR A 181 4.64 4.95 24.57
CA THR A 181 5.94 5.62 24.38
C THR A 181 7.02 5.03 25.29
N ALA A 182 6.72 4.81 26.57
CA ALA A 182 7.63 4.16 27.52
C ALA A 182 7.93 2.70 27.14
N HIS A 183 6.93 1.96 26.64
CA HIS A 183 7.12 0.60 26.14
C HIS A 183 8.02 0.56 24.89
N LEU A 184 7.79 1.45 23.92
CA LEU A 184 8.62 1.57 22.72
C LEU A 184 10.06 1.97 23.07
N GLN A 185 10.24 2.95 23.97
CA GLN A 185 11.56 3.32 24.50
C GLN A 185 12.26 2.11 25.14
N LYS A 186 11.56 1.30 25.95
CA LYS A 186 12.12 0.08 26.53
C LYS A 186 12.56 -0.93 25.46
N ILE A 187 11.78 -1.14 24.39
CA ILE A 187 12.16 -2.00 23.26
C ILE A 187 13.42 -1.47 22.55
N LEU A 188 13.49 -0.16 22.32
CA LEU A 188 14.63 0.47 21.64
C LEU A 188 15.91 0.44 22.51
N SER A 189 15.81 0.74 23.80
CA SER A 189 16.94 0.63 24.75
C SER A 189 17.43 -0.81 24.90
N LEU A 190 16.55 -1.82 24.81
CA LEU A 190 16.96 -3.23 24.79
C LEU A 190 17.75 -3.60 23.52
N LYS A 191 17.52 -2.93 22.38
CA LYS A 191 18.35 -3.07 21.18
C LYS A 191 19.67 -2.27 21.26
N GLY A 192 19.69 -1.16 21.97
CA GLY A 192 20.83 -0.21 22.00
C GLY A 192 22.10 -0.69 22.70
N ASN A 193 22.08 -1.86 23.35
CA ASN A 193 23.24 -2.42 24.07
C ASN A 193 24.15 -3.34 23.20
N GLY A 194 23.89 -3.43 21.89
CA GLY A 194 24.80 -3.97 20.88
C GLY A 194 25.31 -2.85 19.97
N GLY A 195 26.60 -2.84 19.66
CA GLY A 195 27.26 -1.71 19.00
C GLY A 195 26.93 -1.53 17.51
N ILE A 196 27.05 -0.28 17.05
CA ILE A 196 26.84 0.22 15.67
C ILE A 196 25.37 0.16 15.22
N ALA A 197 24.76 1.33 15.02
CA ALA A 197 23.34 1.46 14.65
C ALA A 197 23.09 1.21 13.15
N PRO A 198 22.19 0.29 12.78
CA PRO A 198 21.56 0.26 11.46
C PRO A 198 20.33 1.20 11.41
N SER A 199 19.91 1.57 10.20
CA SER A 199 18.64 2.29 9.99
C SER A 199 17.42 1.49 10.47
N MET A 200 16.28 2.17 10.67
CA MET A 200 15.09 1.60 11.32
C MET A 200 14.46 0.45 10.52
N ALA A 201 14.80 -0.78 10.90
CA ALA A 201 14.08 -2.00 10.55
C ALA A 201 13.53 -2.69 11.82
N LEU A 202 12.23 -3.00 11.81
CA LEU A 202 11.63 -3.87 12.82
C LEU A 202 11.92 -5.35 12.48
N PRO A 203 12.08 -6.22 13.49
CA PRO A 203 12.71 -7.52 13.28
C PRO A 203 11.70 -8.62 12.95
N PHE A 204 11.67 -9.06 11.69
CA PHE A 204 11.18 -10.39 11.31
C PHE A 204 12.19 -11.04 10.35
N GLN A 205 13.05 -11.91 10.90
CA GLN A 205 13.81 -12.90 10.12
C GLN A 205 13.65 -14.25 10.81
N GLN A 206 13.30 -15.27 10.02
CA GLN A 206 13.22 -16.65 10.50
C GLN A 206 14.61 -17.29 10.54
N GLU A 207 14.78 -18.26 11.43
CA GLU A 207 16.01 -19.04 11.53
C GLU A 207 16.30 -19.82 10.24
N GLN A 208 17.54 -19.76 9.75
CA GLN A 208 18.11 -20.82 8.93
C GLN A 208 19.39 -21.33 9.59
N LYS A 209 19.52 -22.65 9.70
CA LYS A 209 20.65 -23.31 10.36
C LYS A 209 21.89 -23.25 9.47
N GLY A 210 22.95 -22.70 10.03
CA GLY A 210 24.19 -22.39 9.32
C GLY A 210 25.05 -23.58 8.90
N SER A 211 26.12 -23.21 8.20
CA SER A 211 27.37 -23.96 8.06
C SER A 211 28.51 -22.94 8.05
N GLU A 212 29.53 -23.14 8.89
CA GLU A 212 30.62 -22.18 9.11
C GLU A 212 31.88 -22.49 8.27
N ASN A 213 32.89 -21.60 8.39
CA ASN A 213 34.31 -21.76 8.05
C ASN A 213 34.72 -21.41 6.60
N LEU A 214 35.81 -20.67 6.32
CA LEU A 214 36.78 -20.00 7.22
C LEU A 214 37.59 -18.85 6.53
N LEU A 215 37.91 -17.80 7.30
CA LEU A 215 39.12 -16.92 7.26
C LEU A 215 39.79 -16.47 5.93
N LYS A 216 39.96 -15.14 5.76
CA LYS A 216 41.25 -14.43 6.05
C LYS A 216 41.20 -12.88 5.99
N ASN A 217 42.16 -12.27 6.69
CA ASN A 217 42.27 -10.82 7.00
C ASN A 217 43.05 -10.02 5.93
N SER A 218 42.91 -8.68 5.95
CA SER A 218 44.05 -7.74 6.02
C SER A 218 43.63 -6.31 6.39
N ASN A 219 44.47 -5.58 7.13
CA ASN A 219 44.23 -4.21 7.62
C ASN A 219 45.00 -3.15 6.80
N SER A 220 44.58 -1.88 6.86
CA SER A 220 45.49 -0.71 6.88
C SER A 220 44.78 0.56 7.38
N GLU A 221 45.49 1.41 8.12
CA GLU A 221 45.00 2.66 8.73
C GLU A 221 45.48 3.91 7.95
N SER A 222 44.80 5.06 8.08
CA SER A 222 45.42 6.36 8.49
C SER A 222 44.54 7.61 8.22
N GLU A 223 44.30 8.40 9.27
CA GLU A 223 44.04 9.86 9.25
C GLU A 223 45.36 10.60 9.67
N PRO A 224 45.50 11.95 9.92
CA PRO A 224 44.47 13.01 10.02
C PRO A 224 44.82 14.46 9.53
N CYS A 225 43.83 15.37 9.69
CA CYS A 225 43.96 16.77 10.16
C CYS A 225 44.34 17.98 9.24
N ASN A 226 43.40 18.96 9.22
CA ASN A 226 43.54 20.36 9.72
C ASN A 226 43.57 21.62 8.79
N VAL A 227 42.51 22.43 8.95
CA VAL A 227 42.48 23.92 9.18
C VAL A 227 42.46 24.89 7.98
N VAL A 228 41.72 26.00 8.16
CA VAL A 228 41.33 27.07 7.20
C VAL A 228 41.28 28.42 7.97
N PRO A 229 41.54 29.61 7.36
CA PRO A 229 40.45 30.48 6.85
C PRO A 229 40.87 31.53 5.76
N ARG A 230 40.03 32.57 5.54
CA ARG A 230 40.22 33.87 4.81
C ARG A 230 39.91 33.93 3.30
N GLU A 231 39.39 35.03 2.74
CA GLU A 231 38.40 36.05 3.20
C GLU A 231 37.95 37.01 2.05
N ASN A 232 36.66 37.38 2.02
CA ASN A 232 36.06 38.67 1.59
C ASN A 232 36.00 39.19 0.12
N LEU A 233 34.92 39.99 -0.09
CA LEU A 233 34.55 40.92 -1.21
C LEU A 233 34.07 40.25 -2.52
N GLY A 234 32.93 40.59 -3.13
CA GLY A 234 31.79 41.52 -2.88
C GLY A 234 30.89 41.55 -4.15
N SER A 235 29.70 42.17 -4.25
CA SER A 235 28.84 42.95 -3.34
C SER A 235 27.43 43.15 -3.95
N SER A 236 26.40 43.41 -3.12
CA SER A 236 25.12 44.10 -3.46
C SER A 236 24.13 43.43 -4.45
N LEU A 237 22.82 43.73 -4.53
CA LEU A 237 21.77 44.38 -3.71
C LEU A 237 20.41 44.07 -4.42
N THR A 238 19.21 43.96 -3.81
CA THR A 238 18.78 43.94 -2.39
C THR A 238 17.97 42.62 -2.16
N GLN A 239 16.70 42.48 -1.73
CA GLN A 239 15.63 43.33 -1.19
C GLN A 239 14.70 42.50 -0.28
N GLU A 240 14.13 43.11 0.77
CA GLU A 240 13.17 42.50 1.72
C GLU A 240 11.78 43.15 1.63
N SER A 241 10.75 42.48 2.15
CA SER A 241 9.56 43.16 2.71
C SER A 241 8.86 42.31 3.77
N ASP A 242 8.49 42.94 4.89
CA ASP A 242 8.08 42.27 6.13
C ASP A 242 6.57 42.34 6.43
N TRP A 243 6.16 41.41 7.29
CA TRP A 243 4.97 41.35 8.14
C TRP A 243 4.15 42.65 8.35
N ARG A 244 2.81 42.51 8.35
CA ARG A 244 1.93 43.29 9.26
C ARG A 244 0.77 42.46 9.82
N THR A 245 0.54 42.64 11.12
CA THR A 245 -0.62 42.15 11.88
C THR A 245 -1.56 43.32 12.17
N CYS A 246 -2.88 43.10 12.22
CA CYS A 246 -3.85 44.06 12.77
C CYS A 246 -4.97 43.34 13.55
N ASN A 247 -5.38 43.93 14.69
CA ASN A 247 -6.53 43.53 15.51
C ASN A 247 -7.61 44.63 15.46
N SER A 248 -8.90 44.27 15.54
CA SER A 248 -9.95 45.18 16.04
C SER A 248 -11.23 44.46 16.50
N SER A 249 -11.48 44.56 17.81
CA SER A 249 -12.73 44.50 18.58
C SER A 249 -14.12 44.41 17.89
N ASP A 250 -14.93 43.48 18.37
CA ASP A 250 -16.31 43.61 18.90
C ASP A 250 -17.33 44.59 18.27
N ASN A 251 -18.49 44.06 17.86
CA ASN A 251 -19.72 44.22 18.66
C ASN A 251 -20.87 43.24 18.29
N SER A 252 -21.91 43.20 19.13
CA SER A 252 -22.96 42.17 19.14
C SER A 252 -24.24 42.49 18.36
N SER A 253 -24.93 41.46 17.88
CA SER A 253 -26.41 41.38 17.87
C SER A 253 -26.89 39.92 17.84
N SER A 254 -28.12 39.66 18.28
CA SER A 254 -28.62 38.30 18.57
C SER A 254 -29.74 37.86 17.63
N HIS A 255 -29.65 36.62 17.11
CA HIS A 255 -30.81 35.88 16.63
C HIS A 255 -30.62 34.37 16.81
N HIS A 256 -31.62 33.70 17.39
CA HIS A 256 -31.67 32.24 17.45
C HIS A 256 -31.88 31.64 16.05
N ARG A 257 -30.97 30.76 15.65
CA ARG A 257 -31.28 29.64 14.75
C ARG A 257 -30.57 28.39 15.28
N GLU A 258 -31.33 27.31 15.41
CA GLU A 258 -30.76 26.00 15.68
C GLU A 258 -29.87 25.60 14.50
N ASN A 259 -28.62 25.25 14.80
CA ASN A 259 -27.66 24.84 13.80
C ASN A 259 -26.92 23.62 14.34
N THR A 260 -27.12 22.46 13.70
CA THR A 260 -26.56 21.17 14.12
C THR A 260 -25.07 21.12 13.77
N GLN A 261 -24.28 21.93 14.46
CA GLN A 261 -22.84 22.02 14.24
C GLN A 261 -22.16 20.73 14.69
N ASN A 262 -21.25 20.23 13.85
CA ASN A 262 -20.32 19.17 14.22
C ASN A 262 -19.51 19.62 15.44
N ARG A 263 -19.80 19.07 16.61
CA ARG A 263 -18.83 19.08 17.71
C ARG A 263 -17.57 18.37 17.22
N THR A 264 -16.41 18.98 17.41
CA THR A 264 -15.11 18.33 17.25
C THR A 264 -15.00 17.24 18.31
N PHE A 265 -15.38 16.01 17.96
CA PHE A 265 -15.32 14.85 18.85
C PHE A 265 -13.86 14.52 19.16
N ASN A 266 -13.39 14.91 20.34
CA ASN A 266 -12.01 14.67 20.76
C ASN A 266 -11.90 13.26 21.39
N PRO A 267 -11.18 12.28 20.78
CA PRO A 267 -11.22 10.88 21.24
C PRO A 267 -10.78 10.67 22.69
N ARG A 268 -9.98 11.61 23.23
CA ARG A 268 -9.51 11.61 24.63
C ARG A 268 -10.64 11.73 25.66
N ASP A 269 -11.78 12.30 25.28
CA ASP A 269 -12.91 12.52 26.20
C ASP A 269 -13.81 11.28 26.32
N ILE A 270 -13.69 10.30 25.41
CA ILE A 270 -14.47 9.06 25.37
C ILE A 270 -13.64 7.85 25.82
N LEU A 271 -12.36 7.78 25.45
CA LEU A 271 -11.46 6.67 25.78
C LEU A 271 -10.89 6.72 27.20
N GLY A 272 -11.32 7.71 28.00
CA GLY A 272 -10.73 8.03 29.29
C GLY A 272 -9.30 8.58 29.16
N GLY A 273 -8.65 8.80 30.31
CA GLY A 273 -7.21 8.98 30.31
C GLY A 273 -6.56 7.71 29.75
N ALA A 274 -5.70 7.83 28.74
CA ALA A 274 -5.14 6.64 28.07
C ALA A 274 -4.33 5.71 29.01
N ASP A 275 -3.93 6.21 30.17
CA ASP A 275 -3.21 5.49 31.23
C ASP A 275 -4.15 4.94 32.35
N ASP A 276 -5.48 4.96 32.16
CA ASP A 276 -6.47 4.34 33.05
C ASP A 276 -6.56 2.81 32.83
N PRO A 277 -6.28 1.96 33.84
CA PRO A 277 -6.34 0.50 33.71
C PRO A 277 -7.76 -0.08 33.62
N GLN A 278 -8.83 0.72 33.77
CA GLN A 278 -10.22 0.28 33.61
C GLN A 278 -10.85 0.67 32.25
N ARG A 279 -10.12 1.37 31.37
CA ARG A 279 -10.68 1.77 30.06
C ARG A 279 -11.00 0.54 29.18
N PRO A 280 -12.17 0.48 28.50
CA PRO A 280 -12.51 -0.64 27.63
C PRO A 280 -11.50 -0.85 26.49
N LEU A 281 -11.28 -2.12 26.12
CA LEU A 281 -10.34 -2.53 25.07
C LEU A 281 -10.71 -1.86 23.73
N HIS A 282 -9.79 -1.11 23.13
CA HIS A 282 -10.03 -0.44 21.83
C HIS A 282 -9.53 -1.30 20.66
N ILE A 283 -10.50 -1.89 19.93
CA ILE A 283 -10.27 -2.71 18.73
C ILE A 283 -10.38 -1.83 17.48
N VAL A 284 -9.46 -1.96 16.52
CA VAL A 284 -9.49 -1.22 15.25
C VAL A 284 -9.40 -2.15 14.04
N TRP A 285 -10.21 -1.89 13.03
CA TRP A 285 -10.22 -2.59 11.74
C TRP A 285 -10.01 -1.55 10.61
N PRO A 286 -8.77 -1.40 10.11
CA PRO A 286 -8.38 -0.32 9.19
C PRO A 286 -8.40 -0.79 7.73
N HIS A 287 -9.59 -1.10 7.20
CA HIS A 287 -9.74 -1.69 5.87
C HIS A 287 -10.81 -1.01 5.03
N ARG A 288 -10.61 -1.04 3.71
CA ARG A 288 -11.66 -0.69 2.74
C ARG A 288 -12.84 -1.65 2.90
N TRP A 289 -14.04 -1.17 2.62
CA TRP A 289 -15.28 -1.92 2.84
C TRP A 289 -15.57 -2.84 1.64
N GLU A 290 -14.62 -3.75 1.40
CA GLU A 290 -14.57 -4.68 0.27
C GLU A 290 -14.62 -6.14 0.77
N HIS A 291 -15.18 -7.05 -0.03
CA HIS A 291 -15.50 -8.43 0.39
C HIS A 291 -14.25 -9.30 0.66
N ASP A 292 -13.12 -8.98 0.03
CA ASP A 292 -11.83 -9.65 0.27
C ASP A 292 -11.26 -9.33 1.66
N LYS A 293 -11.66 -8.22 2.28
CA LYS A 293 -11.28 -7.85 3.66
C LYS A 293 -12.08 -8.58 4.74
N ASP A 294 -13.07 -9.37 4.33
CA ASP A 294 -13.92 -10.24 5.16
C ASP A 294 -14.56 -9.58 6.41
N PRO A 295 -15.29 -8.47 6.24
CA PRO A 295 -15.98 -7.80 7.36
C PRO A 295 -16.97 -8.71 8.08
N GLU A 296 -17.54 -9.71 7.42
CA GLU A 296 -18.48 -10.68 8.01
C GLU A 296 -17.84 -11.46 9.17
N SER A 297 -16.64 -12.01 8.97
CA SER A 297 -15.90 -12.70 10.04
C SER A 297 -15.52 -11.76 11.18
N PHE A 298 -15.11 -10.52 10.87
CA PHE A 298 -14.80 -9.51 11.87
C PHE A 298 -16.03 -9.16 12.74
N PHE A 299 -17.15 -8.81 12.11
CA PHE A 299 -18.37 -8.46 12.83
C PHE A 299 -18.95 -9.63 13.63
N LYS A 300 -18.88 -10.86 13.10
CA LYS A 300 -19.29 -12.07 13.83
C LYS A 300 -18.54 -12.25 15.15
N VAL A 301 -17.23 -11.96 15.18
CA VAL A 301 -16.45 -11.98 16.42
C VAL A 301 -16.91 -10.88 17.38
N LEU A 302 -17.14 -9.66 16.91
CA LEU A 302 -17.60 -8.56 17.77
C LEU A 302 -18.98 -8.81 18.38
N MET A 303 -19.92 -9.41 17.64
CA MET A 303 -21.22 -9.80 18.21
C MET A 303 -21.03 -10.84 19.31
N HIS A 304 -20.19 -11.85 19.09
CA HIS A 304 -19.91 -12.85 20.13
C HIS A 304 -19.25 -12.26 21.38
N LEU A 305 -18.33 -11.30 21.25
CA LEU A 305 -17.79 -10.55 22.40
C LEU A 305 -18.87 -9.77 23.15
N LYS A 306 -19.86 -9.22 22.44
CA LYS A 306 -20.99 -8.50 23.03
C LYS A 306 -21.99 -9.44 23.72
N ASP A 307 -22.27 -10.61 23.13
CA ASP A 307 -23.13 -11.65 23.71
C ASP A 307 -22.52 -12.22 25.01
N LEU A 308 -21.18 -12.26 25.10
CA LEU A 308 -20.43 -12.59 26.32
C LEU A 308 -20.40 -11.45 27.37
N GLY A 309 -21.01 -10.30 27.09
CA GLY A 309 -21.06 -9.15 28.00
C GLY A 309 -19.74 -8.43 28.20
N LEU A 310 -18.79 -8.56 27.28
CA LEU A 310 -17.45 -7.96 27.41
C LEU A 310 -17.46 -6.47 27.02
N ASN A 311 -16.85 -5.64 27.87
CA ASN A 311 -16.70 -4.21 27.61
C ASN A 311 -15.54 -3.95 26.64
N PHE A 312 -15.87 -3.63 25.38
CA PHE A 312 -14.91 -3.19 24.36
C PHE A 312 -15.45 -1.98 23.58
N HIS A 313 -14.51 -1.24 23.00
CA HIS A 313 -14.75 -0.20 22.01
C HIS A 313 -14.22 -0.65 20.64
N VAL A 314 -14.86 -0.21 19.57
CA VAL A 314 -14.43 -0.50 18.19
C VAL A 314 -14.33 0.75 17.33
N SER A 315 -13.37 0.76 16.41
CA SER A 315 -13.30 1.70 15.30
C SER A 315 -13.18 0.95 13.97
N VAL A 316 -14.17 1.15 13.09
CA VAL A 316 -14.24 0.56 11.75
C VAL A 316 -13.87 1.66 10.77
N LEU A 317 -12.61 1.67 10.33
CA LEU A 317 -12.03 2.76 9.55
C LEU A 317 -11.93 2.36 8.08
N GLY A 318 -12.33 3.27 7.18
CA GLY A 318 -12.32 3.05 5.73
C GLY A 318 -13.71 3.24 5.10
N GLU A 319 -13.80 2.98 3.80
CA GLU A 319 -15.01 3.22 3.00
C GLU A 319 -15.10 2.28 1.79
N THR A 320 -16.22 2.35 1.07
CA THR A 320 -16.48 1.60 -0.16
C THR A 320 -16.09 2.43 -1.38
N PHE A 321 -14.94 2.13 -1.99
CA PHE A 321 -14.51 2.79 -3.23
C PHE A 321 -15.34 2.29 -4.42
N THR A 322 -16.37 3.05 -4.79
CA THR A 322 -17.34 2.67 -5.84
C THR A 322 -16.84 3.03 -7.24
N ASP A 323 -15.60 2.64 -7.55
CA ASP A 323 -15.04 2.72 -8.90
C ASP A 323 -15.52 1.54 -9.75
N VAL A 324 -16.85 1.47 -9.93
CA VAL A 324 -17.49 0.64 -10.95
C VAL A 324 -17.64 1.51 -12.19
N PRO A 325 -16.81 1.33 -13.25
CA PRO A 325 -17.07 2.01 -14.50
C PRO A 325 -18.44 1.56 -15.01
N ALA A 326 -19.29 2.51 -15.39
CA ALA A 326 -20.52 2.20 -16.12
C ALA A 326 -20.14 1.65 -17.50
N LEU A 327 -19.90 0.33 -17.57
CA LEU A 327 -19.64 -0.40 -18.80
C LEU A 327 -20.95 -0.53 -19.60
N SER A 328 -21.28 0.55 -20.29
CA SER A 328 -22.36 0.60 -21.28
C SER A 328 -21.98 -0.20 -22.53
N PHE A 329 -21.99 -1.52 -22.40
CA PHE A 329 -21.90 -2.46 -23.51
C PHE A 329 -23.04 -3.48 -23.39
N GLN A 330 -24.07 -3.28 -24.22
CA GLN A 330 -25.00 -4.32 -24.65
C GLN A 330 -24.22 -5.42 -25.40
N GLU A 331 -24.60 -6.69 -25.45
CA GLU A 331 -25.85 -7.37 -25.02
C GLU A 331 -25.51 -8.80 -24.50
N PRO A 332 -26.48 -9.62 -23.99
CA PRO A 332 -26.18 -10.73 -23.09
C PRO A 332 -26.06 -12.12 -23.77
N PRO A 333 -25.38 -13.09 -23.11
CA PRO A 333 -25.69 -14.51 -23.23
C PRO A 333 -26.83 -14.92 -22.26
N SER A 334 -27.62 -15.90 -22.69
CA SER A 334 -28.89 -16.31 -22.08
C SER A 334 -28.80 -16.86 -20.65
N THR A 335 -29.83 -16.56 -19.85
CA THR A 335 -30.37 -17.34 -18.73
C THR A 335 -29.39 -18.21 -17.92
N VAL A 336 -28.74 -17.60 -16.93
CA VAL A 336 -28.14 -18.33 -15.80
C VAL A 336 -28.90 -17.92 -14.53
N GLN A 337 -29.45 -18.89 -13.80
CA GLN A 337 -30.12 -18.63 -12.53
C GLN A 337 -29.11 -18.07 -11.52
N LEU A 338 -29.39 -16.89 -10.97
CA LEU A 338 -28.63 -16.33 -9.86
C LEU A 338 -28.97 -17.13 -8.59
N SER A 339 -27.95 -17.66 -7.91
CA SER A 339 -28.12 -18.28 -6.61
C SER A 339 -28.32 -17.19 -5.53
N GLU A 340 -29.57 -16.85 -5.25
CA GLU A 340 -29.97 -15.81 -4.29
C GLU A 340 -29.72 -16.24 -2.84
N HIS A 341 -28.46 -16.12 -2.39
CA HIS A 341 -28.06 -16.33 -0.99
C HIS A 341 -27.44 -15.06 -0.38
N CYS A 342 -28.18 -13.93 -0.42
CA CYS A 342 -27.98 -12.76 0.45
C CYS A 342 -29.11 -11.71 0.30
N LEU A 343 -30.37 -12.17 0.26
CA LEU A 343 -31.57 -11.34 0.24
C LEU A 343 -32.49 -11.76 1.39
N ASP A 344 -33.15 -10.78 2.02
CA ASP A 344 -34.22 -11.04 2.99
C ASP A 344 -35.57 -11.25 2.27
N ARG A 345 -36.67 -11.42 3.03
CA ARG A 345 -38.02 -11.59 2.45
C ARG A 345 -38.57 -10.34 1.75
N SER A 346 -37.90 -9.18 1.83
CA SER A 346 -38.24 -7.96 1.09
C SER A 346 -37.39 -7.74 -0.16
N GLY A 347 -36.40 -8.60 -0.43
CA GLY A 347 -35.49 -8.45 -1.57
C GLY A 347 -34.45 -7.35 -1.39
N LEU A 348 -34.24 -6.86 -0.16
CA LEU A 348 -33.23 -5.85 0.12
C LEU A 348 -31.87 -6.53 0.34
N ARG A 349 -30.80 -5.96 -0.25
CA ARG A 349 -29.44 -6.40 -0.01
C ARG A 349 -29.03 -6.00 1.41
N ILE A 350 -28.85 -7.00 2.28
CA ILE A 350 -28.32 -6.81 3.63
C ILE A 350 -26.93 -6.18 3.53
N ASP A 351 -26.74 -5.04 4.19
CA ASP A 351 -25.45 -4.41 4.40
C ASP A 351 -24.97 -4.74 5.82
N VAL A 352 -23.99 -5.65 5.89
CA VAL A 352 -23.37 -6.10 7.15
C VAL A 352 -22.80 -4.93 7.96
N PHE A 353 -22.39 -3.83 7.30
CA PHE A 353 -21.93 -2.61 7.98
C PHE A 353 -23.09 -1.88 8.67
N SER A 354 -24.17 -1.56 7.95
CA SER A 354 -25.37 -0.92 8.50
C SER A 354 -26.01 -1.68 9.65
N GLU A 355 -26.10 -3.02 9.56
CA GLU A 355 -26.62 -3.86 10.64
C GLU A 355 -25.66 -3.90 11.84
N SER A 356 -24.37 -4.16 11.60
CA SER A 356 -23.40 -4.26 12.68
C SER A 356 -23.24 -2.94 13.44
N LYS A 357 -23.31 -1.78 12.77
CA LYS A 357 -23.28 -0.47 13.43
C LYS A 357 -24.43 -0.31 14.43
N LYS A 358 -25.65 -0.71 14.04
CA LYS A 358 -26.85 -0.66 14.90
C LYS A 358 -26.72 -1.64 16.07
N ALA A 359 -26.29 -2.87 15.80
CA ALA A 359 -26.17 -3.92 16.80
C ALA A 359 -25.06 -3.64 17.83
N LEU A 360 -23.94 -3.05 17.42
CA LEU A 360 -22.84 -2.66 18.31
C LEU A 360 -23.23 -1.45 19.18
N GLY A 361 -23.84 -0.42 18.59
CA GLY A 361 -24.37 0.74 19.33
C GLY A 361 -23.25 1.54 20.01
N SER A 362 -23.34 1.72 21.33
CA SER A 362 -22.42 2.52 22.14
C SER A 362 -20.96 2.02 22.15
N SER A 363 -20.69 0.78 21.73
CA SER A 363 -19.31 0.30 21.55
C SER A 363 -18.59 0.95 20.37
N VAL A 364 -19.27 1.63 19.45
CA VAL A 364 -18.66 2.24 18.25
C VAL A 364 -18.14 3.64 18.54
N ILE A 365 -16.83 3.86 18.42
CA ILE A 365 -16.23 5.21 18.50
C ILE A 365 -16.16 5.85 17.11
N HIS A 366 -15.56 5.17 16.14
CA HIS A 366 -15.40 5.67 14.77
C HIS A 366 -15.95 4.68 13.75
N TRP A 367 -16.57 5.21 12.69
CA TRP A 367 -17.23 4.40 11.67
C TRP A 367 -17.24 5.11 10.31
N GLY A 368 -16.32 4.73 9.43
CA GLY A 368 -16.20 5.27 8.07
C GLY A 368 -14.81 5.82 7.75
N TYR A 369 -14.74 6.59 6.68
CA TYR A 369 -13.57 7.38 6.30
C TYR A 369 -13.29 8.49 7.33
N LEU A 370 -12.01 8.70 7.65
CA LEU A 370 -11.55 9.84 8.45
C LEU A 370 -10.90 10.86 7.52
N PRO A 371 -11.40 12.11 7.45
CA PRO A 371 -10.93 13.12 6.48
C PRO A 371 -9.55 13.68 6.81
N SER A 372 -9.10 13.51 8.05
CA SER A 372 -7.79 13.93 8.55
C SER A 372 -6.88 12.72 8.75
N LYS A 373 -5.67 12.79 8.18
CA LYS A 373 -4.63 11.78 8.43
C LYS A 373 -4.20 11.75 9.89
N ASP A 374 -4.18 12.91 10.54
CA ASP A 374 -3.81 13.05 11.95
C ASP A 374 -4.83 12.35 12.86
N ASP A 375 -6.13 12.45 12.55
CA ASP A 375 -7.20 11.74 13.27
C ASP A 375 -7.04 10.22 13.08
N TYR A 376 -6.76 9.78 11.85
CA TYR A 376 -6.52 8.37 11.53
C TYR A 376 -5.31 7.81 12.29
N PHE A 377 -4.18 8.53 12.31
CA PHE A 377 -3.00 8.13 13.10
C PHE A 377 -3.27 8.18 14.61
N GLN A 378 -4.07 9.13 15.10
CA GLN A 378 -4.48 9.16 16.50
C GLN A 378 -5.32 7.93 16.88
N VAL A 379 -6.29 7.53 16.06
CA VAL A 379 -7.10 6.33 16.33
C VAL A 379 -6.23 5.06 16.34
N LEU A 380 -5.28 4.92 15.41
CA LEU A 380 -4.32 3.81 15.41
C LEU A 380 -3.36 3.85 16.62
N CYS A 381 -2.90 5.03 17.05
CA CYS A 381 -2.04 5.15 18.24
C CYS A 381 -2.79 4.85 19.55
N MET A 382 -4.10 5.11 19.60
CA MET A 382 -4.94 4.78 20.76
C MET A 382 -5.34 3.30 20.78
N ALA A 383 -5.54 2.66 19.61
CA ALA A 383 -5.87 1.24 19.44
C ALA A 383 -5.03 0.29 20.31
N ASP A 384 -5.69 -0.60 21.05
CA ASP A 384 -5.03 -1.66 21.84
C ASP A 384 -4.83 -2.93 21.02
N VAL A 385 -5.74 -3.21 20.08
CA VAL A 385 -5.63 -4.32 19.11
C VAL A 385 -6.04 -3.82 17.73
N VAL A 386 -5.16 -4.00 16.74
CA VAL A 386 -5.51 -3.86 15.32
C VAL A 386 -5.78 -5.25 14.76
N ILE A 387 -6.91 -5.43 14.05
CA ILE A 387 -7.32 -6.71 13.48
C ILE A 387 -7.42 -6.59 11.97
N SER A 388 -6.72 -7.48 11.26
CA SER A 388 -7.00 -7.78 9.85
C SER A 388 -7.71 -9.12 9.73
N THR A 389 -8.78 -9.14 8.94
CA THR A 389 -9.50 -10.36 8.51
C THR A 389 -9.31 -10.63 7.02
N ALA A 390 -8.35 -9.97 6.36
CA ALA A 390 -8.24 -10.00 4.92
C ALA A 390 -7.92 -11.41 4.37
N LYS A 391 -8.85 -11.95 3.56
CA LYS A 391 -8.66 -13.16 2.73
C LYS A 391 -7.55 -12.95 1.69
N HIS A 392 -7.25 -11.69 1.37
CA HIS A 392 -6.27 -11.30 0.37
C HIS A 392 -5.60 -9.98 0.75
N GLU A 393 -4.27 -9.96 0.81
CA GLU A 393 -3.50 -8.74 1.04
C GLU A 393 -2.12 -8.83 0.39
N PHE A 394 -1.81 -7.90 -0.53
CA PHE A 394 -0.55 -7.92 -1.28
C PHE A 394 0.59 -7.19 -0.54
N PHE A 395 0.28 -6.13 0.21
CA PHE A 395 1.26 -5.21 0.79
C PHE A 395 1.42 -5.39 2.30
N GLY A 396 0.32 -5.66 3.01
CA GLY A 396 0.29 -5.76 4.47
C GLY A 396 0.06 -4.43 5.20
N VAL A 397 0.24 -3.28 4.51
CA VAL A 397 0.26 -1.87 5.00
C VAL A 397 -0.92 -1.42 5.90
N ALA A 398 -1.96 -2.22 6.06
CA ALA A 398 -3.03 -1.98 7.05
C ALA A 398 -2.65 -2.39 8.49
N ILE A 399 -1.51 -3.08 8.66
CA ILE A 399 -0.94 -3.58 9.93
C ILE A 399 0.50 -3.06 10.05
#